data_AF-A0A0F8Y2Z8-F1
#
_entry.id   AF-A0A0F8Y2Z8-F1
#
_cell.length_a   1.000
_cell.length_b   1.000
_cell.length_c   1.000
_cell.angle_alpha   90.00
_cell.angle_beta   90.00
_cell.angle_gamma   90.00
#
_symmetry.space_group_name_H-M   'P 1'
#
loop_
_entity.id
_entity.type
_entity.pdbx_description
1 polymer ?
#
loop_
_entity_poly.entity_id
_entity_poly.type
_entity_poly.pdbx_seq_one_letter_code
_entity_poly.pdbx_strand_id
1 'polypeptide(L)'
;YTMVESNYRAARRYFVKGKMTVIDDQTGEESERWVSFYSNKRMTKQVWTEDFIAGYAEGRYGSYETIKDVSIVSVEHKRGWAY
;
A
#
# COMPACT_ATOMS: atom_id res chain seq x y z
N TYR A 1 37.64 9.77 7.01
CA TYR A 1 36.70 9.47 5.92
C TYR A 1 35.44 8.92 6.56
N THR A 2 34.45 9.77 6.78
CA THR A 2 33.25 9.40 7.53
C THR A 2 32.27 8.78 6.55
N MET A 3 32.12 7.45 6.57
CA MET A 3 31.05 6.78 5.85
C MET A 3 29.73 7.13 6.53
N VAL A 4 29.01 8.10 5.97
CA VAL A 4 27.59 8.28 6.26
C VAL A 4 26.86 7.26 5.38
N GLU A 5 26.66 6.05 5.91
CA GLU A 5 25.69 5.08 5.35
C GLU A 5 24.28 5.63 5.60
N SER A 6 23.93 6.65 4.81
CA SER A 6 22.58 7.18 4.74
C SER A 6 21.66 6.11 4.18
N ASN A 7 20.78 5.64 5.06
CA ASN A 7 19.55 4.91 4.77
C ASN A 7 19.73 3.47 4.27
N TYR A 8 19.82 2.55 5.23
CA TYR A 8 19.17 1.24 5.17
C TYR A 8 17.77 1.39 4.54
N ARG A 9 17.66 1.22 3.21
CA ARG A 9 16.37 1.06 2.53
C ARG A 9 15.75 -0.20 3.10
N ALA A 10 14.89 -0.04 4.11
CA ALA A 10 14.20 -1.14 4.75
C ALA A 10 13.69 -2.10 3.68
N ALA A 11 14.15 -3.36 3.76
CA ALA A 11 13.88 -4.36 2.74
C ALA A 11 12.37 -4.41 2.48
N ARG A 12 11.96 -4.00 1.27
CA ARG A 12 10.58 -4.06 0.79
C ARG A 12 10.25 -5.53 0.49
N ARG A 13 10.14 -6.32 1.56
CA ARG A 13 10.04 -7.79 1.56
C ARG A 13 8.71 -8.27 1.01
N TYR A 14 7.66 -7.47 1.14
CA TYR A 14 6.33 -7.84 0.69
C TYR A 14 5.84 -6.83 -0.34
N PHE A 15 5.44 -7.33 -1.50
CA PHE A 15 4.71 -6.56 -2.49
C PHE A 15 3.24 -6.97 -2.42
N VAL A 16 2.42 -6.01 -2.03
CA VAL A 16 1.00 -6.19 -1.78
C VAL A 16 0.23 -5.67 -2.97
N LYS A 17 -0.68 -6.48 -3.50
CA LYS A 17 -1.60 -6.09 -4.57
C LYS A 17 -3.03 -6.22 -4.07
N GLY A 18 -3.79 -5.15 -4.24
CA GLY A 18 -5.19 -5.11 -3.90
C GLY A 18 -6.02 -4.41 -4.95
N LYS A 19 -7.32 -4.43 -4.72
CA LYS A 19 -8.28 -3.57 -5.40
C LYS A 19 -8.87 -2.63 -4.36
N MET A 20 -9.07 -1.39 -4.74
CA MET A 20 -9.85 -0.44 -3.96
C MET A 20 -11.03 0.03 -4.78
N THR A 21 -12.17 0.19 -4.14
CA THR A 21 -13.30 0.90 -4.69
C THR A 21 -13.34 2.27 -4.04
N VAL A 22 -13.30 3.31 -4.85
CA VAL A 22 -13.41 4.70 -4.42
C VAL A 22 -14.70 5.31 -4.94
N ILE A 23 -15.22 6.28 -4.21
CA ILE A 23 -16.35 7.12 -4.61
C ILE A 23 -15.78 8.52 -4.83
N ASP A 24 -16.04 9.08 -6.00
CA ASP A 24 -15.73 10.49 -6.26
C ASP A 24 -16.71 11.38 -5.47
N ASP A 25 -16.19 12.27 -4.63
CA ASP A 25 -17.03 13.11 -3.77
C ASP A 25 -17.81 14.19 -4.54
N GLN A 26 -17.46 14.47 -5.81
CA GLN A 26 -18.12 15.45 -6.66
C GLN A 26 -19.19 14.83 -7.57
N THR A 27 -18.92 13.67 -8.18
CA THR A 27 -19.86 13.01 -9.09
C THR A 27 -20.66 11.89 -8.43
N GLY A 28 -20.20 11.37 -7.29
CA GLY A 28 -20.77 10.21 -6.62
C GLY A 28 -20.54 8.90 -7.38
N GLU A 29 -19.68 8.91 -8.42
CA GLU A 29 -19.40 7.72 -9.22
C GLU A 29 -18.44 6.77 -8.49
N GLU A 30 -18.76 5.48 -8.55
CA GLU A 30 -17.93 4.42 -8.00
C GLU A 30 -16.90 3.97 -9.05
N SER A 31 -15.63 3.95 -8.67
CA SER A 31 -14.53 3.48 -9.51
C SER A 31 -13.72 2.40 -8.80
N GLU A 32 -13.53 1.26 -9.45
CA GLU A 32 -12.59 0.22 -9.01
C GLU A 32 -11.19 0.52 -9.55
N ARG A 33 -10.19 0.52 -8.66
CA ARG A 33 -8.78 0.76 -9.00
C ARG A 33 -7.90 -0.33 -8.42
N TRP A 34 -6.90 -0.73 -9.19
CA TRP A 34 -5.83 -1.59 -8.69
C TRP A 34 -4.85 -0.77 -7.85
N VAL A 35 -4.55 -1.24 -6.66
CA VAL A 35 -3.58 -0.64 -5.76
C VAL A 35 -2.44 -1.60 -5.48
N SER A 36 -1.24 -1.06 -5.35
CA SER A 36 -0.11 -1.85 -4.91
C SER A 36 0.82 -1.02 -4.04
N PHE A 37 1.34 -1.67 -2.99
CA PHE A 37 2.27 -1.04 -2.07
C PHE A 37 3.28 -2.05 -1.56
N TYR A 38 4.37 -1.52 -1.01
CA TYR A 38 5.43 -2.32 -0.42
C TYR A 38 5.34 -2.27 1.10
N SER A 39 5.47 -3.43 1.75
CA SER A 39 5.60 -3.54 3.20
C SER A 39 6.85 -4.32 3.57
N ASN A 40 7.43 -3.98 4.72
CA ASN A 40 8.54 -4.73 5.34
C ASN A 40 8.04 -5.74 6.39
N LYS A 41 6.77 -5.63 6.83
CA LYS A 41 6.18 -6.47 7.86
C LYS A 41 5.31 -7.56 7.23
N ARG A 42 5.42 -8.78 7.79
CA ARG A 42 4.45 -9.84 7.50
C ARG A 42 3.20 -9.53 8.31
N MET A 43 2.08 -9.29 7.62
CA MET A 43 0.80 -9.07 8.28
C MET A 43 -0.27 -9.91 7.58
N THR A 44 -1.46 -9.98 8.16
CA THR A 44 -2.61 -10.58 7.49
C THR A 44 -3.14 -9.62 6.43
N LYS A 45 -3.91 -10.15 5.46
CA LYS A 45 -4.56 -9.34 4.43
C LYS A 45 -5.40 -8.20 5.03
N GLN A 46 -6.10 -8.47 6.14
CA GLN A 46 -6.91 -7.48 6.84
C GLN A 46 -6.06 -6.33 7.39
N VAL A 47 -4.95 -6.64 8.08
CA VAL A 47 -4.07 -5.60 8.64
C VAL A 47 -3.42 -4.76 7.52
N TRP A 48 -3.17 -5.35 6.36
CA TRP A 48 -2.71 -4.61 5.18
C TRP A 48 -3.75 -3.68 4.58
N THR A 49 -5.02 -4.10 4.59
CA THR A 49 -6.14 -3.22 4.23
C THR A 49 -6.20 -2.02 5.19
N GLU A 50 -6.14 -2.26 6.50
CA GLU A 50 -6.21 -1.19 7.51
C GLU A 50 -5.05 -0.20 7.39
N ASP A 51 -3.82 -0.69 7.24
CA ASP A 51 -2.61 0.14 7.06
C ASP A 51 -2.70 0.99 5.78
N PHE A 52 -3.24 0.41 4.69
CA PHE A 52 -3.45 1.14 3.44
C PHE A 52 -4.50 2.25 3.59
N ILE A 53 -5.65 1.96 4.20
CA ILE A 53 -6.72 2.94 4.43
C ILE A 53 -6.22 4.08 5.31
N ALA A 54 -5.50 3.76 6.39
CA ALA A 54 -4.88 4.76 7.26
C ALA A 54 -3.92 5.67 6.49
N GLY A 55 -3.05 5.11 5.65
CA GLY A 55 -2.12 5.88 4.82
C GLY A 55 -2.82 6.74 3.76
N TYR A 56 -3.96 6.29 3.23
CA TYR A 56 -4.78 7.05 2.29
C TYR A 56 -5.46 8.24 2.97
N ALA A 57 -6.00 8.06 4.17
CA ALA A 57 -6.58 9.13 4.98
C ALA A 57 -5.56 10.21 5.37
N GLU A 58 -4.29 9.84 5.55
CA GLU A 58 -3.18 10.79 5.78
C GLU A 58 -2.78 11.59 4.52
N GLY A 59 -3.47 11.41 3.39
CA GLY A 59 -3.19 12.11 2.14
C GLY A 59 -1.94 11.63 1.40
N ARG A 60 -1.36 10.48 1.78
CA ARG A 60 -0.17 9.92 1.09
C ARG A 60 -0.44 9.54 -0.37
N TYR A 61 -1.71 9.43 -0.76
CA TYR A 61 -2.14 8.98 -2.07
C TYR A 61 -3.04 10.00 -2.82
N GLY A 62 -3.19 11.23 -2.29
CA GLY A 62 -4.02 12.31 -2.87
C GLY A 62 -5.52 12.11 -2.67
N SER A 63 -6.34 13.19 -2.64
CA SER A 63 -7.80 13.01 -2.42
C SER A 63 -8.68 14.17 -2.90
N TYR A 64 -9.59 13.84 -3.82
CA TYR A 64 -11.00 14.27 -3.84
C TYR A 64 -11.93 13.02 -3.88
N GLU A 65 -11.45 11.88 -3.35
CA GLU A 65 -12.12 10.58 -3.45
C GLU A 65 -12.15 9.89 -2.08
N THR A 66 -13.27 9.25 -1.77
CA THR A 66 -13.49 8.51 -0.53
C THR A 66 -13.36 7.01 -0.77
N ILE A 67 -12.59 6.29 0.07
CA ILE A 67 -12.51 4.83 -0.01
C ILE A 67 -13.81 4.19 0.49
N LYS A 68 -14.42 3.35 -0.34
CA LYS A 68 -15.57 2.51 0.01
C LYS A 68 -15.14 1.12 0.48
N ASP A 69 -14.25 0.47 -0.27
CA ASP A 69 -13.77 -0.88 0.03
C ASP A 69 -12.33 -1.08 -0.44
N VAL A 70 -11.56 -1.93 0.27
CA VAL A 70 -10.20 -2.31 -0.11
C VAL A 70 -10.00 -3.80 0.16
N SER A 71 -9.69 -4.54 -0.89
CA SER A 71 -9.48 -5.98 -0.84
C SER A 71 -8.08 -6.37 -1.31
N ILE A 72 -7.31 -7.03 -0.45
CA ILE A 72 -5.99 -7.56 -0.80
C ILE A 72 -6.13 -8.88 -1.56
N VAL A 73 -5.78 -8.82 -2.85
CA VAL A 73 -5.85 -9.96 -3.76
C VAL A 73 -4.63 -10.86 -3.58
N SER A 74 -3.44 -10.27 -3.63
CA SER A 74 -2.18 -11.02 -3.67
C SER A 74 -1.09 -10.40 -2.81
N VAL A 75 -0.22 -11.29 -2.34
CA VAL A 75 0.90 -11.00 -1.45
C VAL A 75 2.12 -11.70 -1.99
N GLU A 76 3.04 -10.94 -2.57
CA GLU A 76 4.30 -11.48 -3.09
C GLU A 76 5.41 -11.23 -2.08
N HIS A 77 5.97 -12.30 -1.53
CA HIS A 77 7.17 -12.22 -0.70
C HIS A 77 8.40 -12.14 -1.62
N LYS A 78 9.00 -10.96 -1.72
CA LYS A 78 10.34 -10.77 -2.25
C LYS A 78 11.33 -11.38 -1.26
N ARG A 79 11.53 -12.69 -1.36
CA ARG A 79 12.77 -13.32 -0.92
C ARG A 79 13.86 -12.58 -1.69
N GLY A 80 14.61 -11.72 -0.99
CA GLY A 80 15.76 -11.04 -1.58
C GLY A 80 16.58 -12.07 -2.34
N TRP A 81 17.10 -11.66 -3.50
CA TRP A 81 18.09 -12.48 -4.19
C TRP A 81 19.13 -12.86 -3.14
N ALA A 82 19.27 -14.16 -2.93
CA ALA A 82 20.37 -14.69 -2.16
C ALA A 82 21.61 -14.30 -2.96
N TYR A 83 22.25 -13.19 -2.57
CA TYR A 83 23.61 -12.88 -2.95
C TYR A 83 24.51 -13.55 -1.92
#